data_AF-A0A2A3VH28-F1
#
_entry.id   AF-A0A2A3VH28-F1
#
_cell.length_a   1.000
_cell.length_b   1.000
_cell.length_c   1.000
_cell.angle_alpha   90.00
_cell.angle_beta   90.00
_cell.angle_gamma   90.00
#
_symmetry.space_group_name_H-M   'P 1'
#
loop_
_entity.id
_entity.type
_entity.pdbx_description
1 polymer ?
#
loop_
_entity_poly.entity_id
_entity_poly.type
_entity_poly.pdbx_seq_one_letter_code
_entity_poly.pdbx_strand_id
1 'polypeptide(L)' 'MTAQAPATVRRDGDALVFAGAVSAASVPALWTEARRLRAGEERLDLHAVNALDSAGLALLAELAADGPLDVH' A
#
# COMPACT_ATOMS: atom_id res chain seq x y z
N MET A 1 24.26 -5.58 -2.56
CA MET A 1 22.87 -5.45 -2.08
C MET A 1 22.27 -4.26 -2.82
N THR A 2 21.35 -4.50 -3.76
CA THR A 2 20.66 -3.41 -4.46
C THR A 2 19.84 -2.64 -3.43
N ALA A 3 20.07 -1.33 -3.32
CA ALA A 3 19.26 -0.47 -2.46
C ALA A 3 17.83 -0.49 -3.01
N GLN A 4 16.95 -1.21 -2.31
CA GLN A 4 15.55 -1.28 -2.67
C GLN A 4 14.93 0.09 -2.36
N ALA A 5 14.25 0.69 -3.34
CA ALA A 5 13.58 1.97 -3.13
C ALA A 5 12.65 1.86 -1.91
N PRO A 6 12.64 2.85 -1.00
CA PRO A 6 11.80 2.81 0.19
C PRO A 6 10.35 2.68 -0.22
N ALA A 7 9.60 1.81 0.46
CA ALA A 7 8.18 1.67 0.19
C ALA A 7 7.45 2.96 0.57
N THR A 8 6.54 3.41 -0.27
CA THR A 8 5.74 4.60 -0.02
C THR A 8 4.27 4.34 -0.36
N VAL A 9 3.39 5.05 0.32
CA VAL A 9 1.97 5.16 -0.03
C VAL A 9 1.64 6.64 -0.20
N ARG A 10 0.86 6.97 -1.23
CA ARG A 10 0.32 8.31 -1.44
C ARG A 10 -1.10 8.20 -1.96
N ARG A 11 -1.86 9.28 -1.79
CA ARG A 11 -3.15 9.44 -2.46
C ARG A 11 -2.95 10.07 -3.83
N ASP A 12 -3.60 9.50 -4.83
CA ASP A 12 -3.76 10.08 -6.15
C ASP A 12 -5.25 10.00 -6.55
N GLY A 13 -5.98 11.10 -6.37
CA GLY A 13 -7.42 11.13 -6.60
C GLY A 13 -8.21 10.22 -5.65
N ASP A 14 -8.79 9.16 -6.20
CA ASP A 14 -9.55 8.11 -5.54
C ASP A 14 -8.73 6.82 -5.29
N ALA A 15 -7.43 6.84 -5.59
CA ALA A 15 -6.53 5.71 -5.42
C ALA A 15 -5.45 5.93 -4.36
N LEU A 16 -5.24 4.91 -3.52
CA LEU A 16 -4.03 4.76 -2.73
C LEU A 16 -2.96 4.07 -3.57
N VAL A 17 -1.93 4.83 -3.96
CA VAL A 17 -0.83 4.36 -4.80
C VAL A 17 0.33 3.89 -3.93
N PHE A 18 0.64 2.60 -4.03
CA PHE A 18 1.79 1.98 -3.38
C PHE A 18 2.96 1.87 -4.36
N ALA A 19 4.17 2.13 -3.86
CA ALA A 19 5.39 2.02 -4.65
C ALA A 19 6.52 1.41 -3.84
N GLY A 20 7.46 0.74 -4.52
CA GLY A 20 8.63 0.12 -3.91
C GLY A 20 8.34 -1.27 -3.36
N ALA A 21 9.12 -1.70 -2.35
CA ALA A 21 9.00 -3.04 -1.80
C ALA A 21 8.20 -3.09 -0.50
N VAL A 22 6.98 -3.59 -0.62
CA VAL A 22 6.06 -3.75 0.51
C VAL A 22 6.42 -5.03 1.25
N SER A 23 7.17 -4.86 2.34
CA SER A 23 7.62 -5.94 3.22
C SER A 23 7.24 -5.69 4.67
N ALA A 24 7.37 -6.71 5.52
CA ALA A 24 7.14 -6.62 6.96
C ALA A 24 7.86 -5.43 7.64
N ALA A 25 9.05 -5.04 7.14
CA ALA A 25 9.80 -3.90 7.65
C ALA A 25 9.14 -2.55 7.32
N SER A 26 8.46 -2.44 6.19
CA SER A 26 7.77 -1.22 5.74
C SER A 26 6.32 -1.12 6.24
N VAL A 27 5.69 -2.25 6.57
CA VAL A 27 4.28 -2.33 6.96
C VAL A 27 3.88 -1.34 8.05
N PRO A 28 4.63 -1.17 9.16
CA PRO A 28 4.24 -0.24 10.22
C PRO A 28 4.10 1.21 9.73
N ALA A 29 5.04 1.66 8.89
CA ALA A 29 5.02 3.03 8.34
C ALA A 29 3.91 3.19 7.29
N LEU A 30 3.76 2.20 6.39
CA LEU A 30 2.73 2.22 5.35
C LEU A 30 1.32 2.18 5.93
N TRP A 31 1.07 1.41 6.99
CA TRP A 31 -0.24 1.34 7.64
C TRP A 31 -0.66 2.68 8.24
N THR A 32 0.23 3.35 8.97
CA THR A 32 -0.06 4.67 9.55
C THR A 32 -0.42 5.69 8.48
N GLU A 33 0.35 5.73 7.38
CA GLU A 33 0.11 6.70 6.32
C GLU A 33 -1.13 6.34 5.49
N ALA A 34 -1.33 5.07 5.14
CA ALA A 34 -2.52 4.61 4.42
C ALA A 34 -3.82 4.95 5.18
N ARG A 35 -3.86 4.75 6.51
CA ARG A 35 -5.01 5.13 7.34
C ARG A 35 -5.27 6.62 7.36
N ARG A 36 -4.21 7.44 7.30
CA ARG A 36 -4.33 8.90 7.24
C ARG A 36 -4.90 9.35 5.89
N LEU A 37 -4.53 8.68 4.81
CA LEU A 37 -4.92 9.02 3.44
C LEU A 37 -6.32 8.49 3.07
N ARG A 38 -6.77 7.40 3.69
CA ARG A 38 -7.98 6.59 3.42
C ARG A 38 -9.33 7.31 3.21
N ALA A 39 -9.43 8.61 3.46
CA ALA A 39 -10.71 9.33 3.40
C ALA A 39 -11.21 9.51 1.95
N GLY A 40 -12.10 8.63 1.49
CA GLY A 40 -12.73 8.72 0.17
C GLY A 40 -11.88 8.12 -0.97
N GLU A 41 -11.11 7.08 -0.65
CA GLU A 41 -10.40 6.25 -1.63
C GLU A 41 -11.33 5.08 -2.00
N GLU A 42 -11.41 4.76 -3.29
CA GLU A 42 -12.16 3.61 -3.83
C GLU A 42 -11.24 2.57 -4.49
N ARG A 43 -9.93 2.84 -4.55
CA ARG A 43 -8.96 2.02 -5.29
C ARG A 43 -7.61 1.86 -4.58
N LEU A 44 -7.00 0.70 -4.76
CA LEU A 44 -5.59 0.40 -4.45
C LEU A 44 -4.82 0.25 -5.76
N ASP A 45 -3.78 1.06 -5.98
CA ASP A 45 -2.88 0.94 -7.12
C ASP A 45 -1.55 0.32 -6.67
N LEU A 46 -1.22 -0.83 -7.25
CA LEU A 46 -0.02 -1.60 -6.95
C LEU A 46 0.97 -1.63 -8.12
N HIS A 47 0.76 -0.86 -9.18
CA HIS A 47 1.56 -0.92 -10.41
C HIS A 47 3.04 -0.56 -10.16
N ALA A 48 3.33 0.26 -9.16
CA ALA A 48 4.68 0.65 -8.77
C ALA A 48 5.30 -0.23 -7.66
N VAL A 49 4.59 -1.28 -7.20
CA VAL A 49 5.10 -2.25 -6.24
C VAL A 49 6.01 -3.25 -6.95
N ASN A 50 7.26 -3.37 -6.50
CA ASN A 50 8.26 -4.23 -7.14
C ASN A 50 8.62 -5.48 -6.34
N ALA A 51 8.17 -5.56 -5.09
CA ALA A 51 8.28 -6.75 -4.25
C ALA A 51 7.20 -6.72 -3.17
N LEU A 52 6.65 -7.90 -2.86
CA LEU A 52 5.60 -8.09 -1.87
C LEU A 52 5.88 -9.37 -1.08
N ASP A 53 5.93 -9.28 0.25
CA ASP A 53 5.96 -10.45 1.14
C ASP A 53 4.58 -10.73 1.75
N SER A 54 4.48 -11.77 2.60
CA SER A 54 3.22 -12.14 3.24
C SER A 54 2.68 -11.08 4.19
N ALA A 55 3.54 -10.30 4.85
CA ALA A 55 3.12 -9.22 5.73
C ALA A 55 2.58 -8.03 4.93
N GLY A 56 3.20 -7.73 3.78
CA GLY A 56 2.71 -6.75 2.83
C GLY A 56 1.37 -7.14 2.22
N LEU A 57 1.20 -8.41 1.86
CA LEU A 57 -0.08 -8.92 1.38
C LEU A 57 -1.19 -8.80 2.45
N ALA A 58 -0.87 -9.14 3.70
CA ALA A 58 -1.81 -8.99 4.81
C ALA A 58 -2.22 -7.53 5.02
N LEU A 59 -1.27 -6.59 4.96
CA LEU A 59 -1.56 -5.14 5.01
C LEU A 59 -2.58 -4.73 3.93
N LEU A 60 -2.37 -5.16 2.68
CA LEU A 60 -3.27 -4.82 1.57
C LEU A 60 -4.66 -5.46 1.74
N ALA A 61 -4.72 -6.69 2.23
CA ALA A 61 -5.97 -7.39 2.51
C ALA A 61 -6.78 -6.67 3.61
N GLU A 62 -6.14 -6.22 4.69
CA GLU A 62 -6.81 -5.46 5.74
C GLU A 62 -7.35 -4.12 5.23
N LEU A 63 -6.59 -3.42 4.38
CA LEU A 63 -7.05 -2.16 3.77
C LEU A 63 -8.29 -2.37 2.87
N ALA A 64 -8.33 -3.47 2.12
CA ALA A 64 -9.46 -3.88 1.29
C ALA A 64 -10.63 -4.47 2.07
N ALA A 65 -10.42 -4.95 3.30
CA ALA A 65 -11.49 -5.43 4.16
C ALA A 65 -12.30 -4.28 4.78
N ASP A 66 -11.66 -3.14 5.02
CA ASP A 66 -12.29 -1.96 5.62
C ASP A 66 -13.20 -1.15 4.62
N GLY A 67 -13.53 -1.70 3.44
CA GLY A 67 -14.42 -1.09 2.43
C GLY A 67 -14.20 -1.63 1.01
N PRO A 68 -15.16 -1.52 0.07
CA PRO A 68 -14.97 -2.00 -1.30
C PRO A 68 -13.87 -1.17 -1.99
N LEU A 69 -12.70 -1.77 -2.19
CA LEU A 69 -11.59 -1.18 -2.94
C LEU A 69 -11.35 -2.00 -4.20
N ASP A 70 -11.34 -1.36 -5.36
CA ASP A 70 -10.87 -1.97 -6.60
C ASP A 70 -9.34 -2.06 -6.57
N VAL A 71 -8.78 -3.21 -6.94
CA VAL A 71 -7.33 -3.44 -6.95
C VAL A 71 -6.82 -3.44 -8.39
N HIS A 72 -5.84 -2.59 -8.69
CA HIS A 72 -5.28 -2.42 -10.03
C HIS A 72 -3.76 -2.41 -10.07
#